data_AF-A0A2S2N580-F1
#
_entry.id   AF-A0A2S2N580-F1
#
_cell.length_a   1.000
_cell.length_b   1.000
_cell.length_c   1.000
_cell.angle_alpha   90.00
_cell.angle_beta   90.00
_cell.angle_gamma   90.00
#
_symmetry.space_group_name_H-M   'P 1'
#
loop_
_entity.id
_entity.type
_entity.pdbx_description
1 polymer ?
#
loop_
_entity_poly.entity_id
_entity_poly.type
_entity_poly.pdbx_seq_one_letter_code
_entity_poly.pdbx_strand_id
1 'polypeptide(L)'
;AQSLMGHWSQGALAPEAAEPDGDLPKSFLQDLKELKVLVADKDLLDQHKSLVCSALRGKISVHNELEANFKALSRALVNVGGKLTHARDVRDFFVDLVEKVIEPCRSDKWSPGDLRLFLTHYTAAPRNLPGFRHQALWERYMAAISACLLRMYHD
;
A
#
# COMPACT_ATOMS: atom_id res chain seq x y z
N ALA A 1 -10.22 5.98 -11.91
CA ALA A 1 -10.25 7.22 -11.11
C ALA A 1 -11.41 7.23 -10.11
N GLN A 2 -12.68 7.13 -10.56
CA GLN A 2 -13.87 7.26 -9.68
C GLN A 2 -13.94 6.28 -8.49
N SER A 3 -13.42 5.06 -8.63
CA SER A 3 -13.44 4.06 -7.55
C SER A 3 -12.46 4.35 -6.40
N LEU A 4 -11.40 5.13 -6.62
CA LEU A 4 -10.38 5.41 -5.60
C LEU A 4 -10.93 6.40 -4.55
N MET A 5 -11.64 7.42 -5.01
CA MET A 5 -12.21 8.49 -4.18
C MET A 5 -13.26 7.96 -3.21
N GLY A 6 -14.05 6.96 -3.62
CA GLY A 6 -15.12 6.39 -2.80
C GLY A 6 -14.63 5.67 -1.53
N HIS A 7 -13.47 5.03 -1.57
CA HIS A 7 -12.91 4.34 -0.39
C HIS A 7 -12.21 5.29 0.58
N TRP A 8 -11.75 6.46 0.12
CA TRP A 8 -11.07 7.45 0.97
C TRP A 8 -12.04 8.44 1.61
N SER A 9 -13.26 8.57 1.12
CA SER A 9 -14.29 9.49 1.64
C SER A 9 -15.19 8.89 2.75
N GLN A 10 -15.26 7.56 2.87
CA GLN A 10 -16.19 6.87 3.80
C GLN A 10 -15.91 7.03 5.31
N GLY A 11 -14.85 7.76 5.70
CA GLY A 11 -14.54 8.05 7.11
C GLY A 11 -15.13 9.37 7.63
N ALA A 12 -15.67 10.22 6.75
CA ALA A 12 -16.31 11.47 7.15
C ALA A 12 -17.82 11.26 7.24
N LEU A 13 -18.34 11.37 8.46
CA LEU A 13 -19.77 11.48 8.72
C LEU A 13 -20.36 12.64 7.89
N ALA A 14 -21.56 12.40 7.36
CA ALA A 14 -22.45 13.30 6.61
C ALA A 14 -22.24 13.42 5.08
N PRO A 15 -23.29 13.20 4.25
CA PRO A 15 -23.26 13.37 2.80
C PRO A 15 -23.12 14.83 2.30
N GLU A 16 -22.82 15.80 3.17
CA GLU A 16 -22.95 17.23 2.86
C GLU A 16 -21.62 17.99 2.75
N ALA A 17 -20.50 17.27 2.61
CA ALA A 17 -19.17 17.86 2.41
C ALA A 17 -18.37 17.14 1.32
N ALA A 18 -19.04 16.65 0.28
CA ALA A 18 -18.36 16.27 -0.95
C ALA A 18 -17.96 17.55 -1.69
N GLU A 19 -16.72 18.01 -1.48
CA GLU A 19 -16.12 19.09 -2.27
C GLU A 19 -16.29 18.77 -3.77
N PRO A 20 -16.68 19.76 -4.60
CA PRO A 20 -17.17 19.53 -5.96
C PRO A 20 -16.10 19.08 -6.96
N ASP A 21 -14.83 19.08 -6.57
CA ASP A 21 -13.76 18.38 -7.26
C ASP A 21 -13.35 17.21 -6.37
N GLY A 22 -13.29 15.99 -6.93
CA GLY A 22 -12.95 14.74 -6.23
C GLY A 22 -11.52 14.65 -5.68
N ASP A 23 -10.97 15.77 -5.25
CA ASP A 23 -9.70 15.90 -4.55
C ASP A 23 -9.78 15.26 -3.17
N LEU A 24 -8.68 14.64 -2.82
CA LEU A 24 -8.53 13.97 -1.54
C LEU A 24 -8.32 15.02 -0.46
N PRO A 25 -8.85 14.81 0.76
CA PRO A 25 -8.67 15.75 1.84
C PRO A 25 -7.17 16.01 2.08
N LYS A 26 -6.76 17.29 2.09
CA LYS A 26 -5.36 17.68 2.36
C LYS A 26 -4.85 17.12 3.69
N SER A 27 -5.73 17.02 4.69
CA SER A 27 -5.45 16.36 5.97
C SER A 27 -5.08 14.90 5.78
N PHE A 28 -5.86 14.14 4.99
CA PHE A 28 -5.55 12.75 4.66
C PHE A 28 -4.18 12.60 3.98
N LEU A 29 -3.87 13.46 3.00
CA LEU A 29 -2.56 13.46 2.33
C LEU A 29 -1.39 13.76 3.28
N GLN A 30 -1.61 14.63 4.28
CA GLN A 30 -0.63 14.89 5.33
C GLN A 30 -0.47 13.67 6.25
N ASP A 31 -1.58 13.04 6.66
CA ASP A 31 -1.60 11.86 7.51
C ASP A 31 -0.81 10.71 6.87
N LEU A 32 -0.87 10.53 5.53
CA LEU A 32 -0.08 9.50 4.83
C LEU A 32 1.42 9.55 5.13
N LYS A 33 1.97 10.72 5.49
CA LYS A 33 3.39 10.84 5.87
C LYS A 33 3.71 10.09 7.16
N GLU A 34 2.74 9.92 8.06
CA GLU A 34 2.90 9.19 9.32
C GLU A 34 3.17 7.69 9.07
N LEU A 35 2.68 7.13 7.96
CA LEU A 35 2.91 5.72 7.59
C LEU A 35 4.39 5.41 7.33
N LYS A 36 5.23 6.43 7.08
CA LYS A 36 6.68 6.26 6.90
C LYS A 36 7.36 5.61 8.10
N VAL A 37 6.78 5.71 9.31
CA VAL A 37 7.30 5.05 10.51
C VAL A 37 7.50 3.55 10.29
N LEU A 38 6.62 2.89 9.52
CA LEU A 38 6.68 1.45 9.24
C LEU A 38 7.97 1.03 8.51
N VAL A 39 8.52 1.92 7.68
CA VAL A 39 9.70 1.63 6.84
C VAL A 39 10.96 2.38 7.29
N ALA A 40 10.81 3.42 8.11
CA ALA A 40 11.91 4.19 8.71
C ALA A 40 12.42 3.53 9.99
N ASP A 41 11.54 2.97 10.81
CA ASP A 41 11.91 2.16 11.95
C ASP A 41 12.31 0.75 11.47
N LYS A 42 13.59 0.42 11.65
CA LYS A 42 14.16 -0.84 11.20
C LYS A 42 13.51 -2.04 11.90
N ASP A 43 13.22 -1.92 13.20
CA ASP A 43 12.69 -3.03 13.99
C ASP A 43 11.23 -3.29 13.62
N LEU A 44 10.43 -2.24 13.39
CA LEU A 44 9.08 -2.39 12.85
C LEU A 44 9.10 -3.06 11.46
N LEU A 45 9.97 -2.61 10.56
CA LEU A 45 10.08 -3.17 9.22
C LEU A 45 10.51 -4.65 9.24
N ASP A 46 11.46 -5.01 10.12
CA ASP A 46 11.93 -6.38 10.28
C ASP A 46 10.86 -7.31 10.87
N GLN A 47 10.09 -6.82 11.85
CA GLN A 47 8.95 -7.56 12.39
C GLN A 47 7.83 -7.72 11.34
N HIS A 48 7.55 -6.67 10.57
CA HIS A 48 6.57 -6.74 9.47
C HIS A 48 6.97 -7.78 8.44
N LYS A 49 8.24 -7.77 8.03
CA LYS A 49 8.82 -8.78 7.14
C LYS A 49 8.61 -10.19 7.70
N SER A 50 8.96 -10.41 8.96
CA SER A 50 8.87 -11.71 9.62
C SER A 50 7.42 -12.25 9.61
N LEU A 51 6.45 -11.41 10.01
CA LEU A 51 5.04 -11.78 10.03
C LEU A 51 4.52 -12.16 8.64
N VAL A 52 4.82 -11.35 7.63
CA VAL A 52 4.33 -11.58 6.25
C VAL A 52 5.01 -12.80 5.63
N CYS A 53 6.34 -12.91 5.72
CA CYS A 53 7.08 -14.03 5.14
C CYS A 53 6.72 -15.36 5.80
N SER A 54 6.46 -15.37 7.12
CA SER A 54 5.98 -16.55 7.83
C SER A 54 4.57 -16.94 7.36
N ALA A 55 3.66 -15.97 7.24
CA ALA A 55 2.28 -16.23 6.85
C ALA A 55 2.14 -16.75 5.40
N LEU A 56 3.08 -16.41 4.51
CA LEU A 56 3.06 -16.76 3.09
C LEU A 56 3.94 -17.96 2.74
N ARG A 57 4.72 -18.50 3.69
CA ARG A 57 5.59 -19.65 3.43
C ARG A 57 4.77 -20.84 2.90
N GLY A 58 5.17 -21.34 1.73
CA GLY A 58 4.49 -22.45 1.05
C GLY A 58 3.13 -22.12 0.43
N LYS A 59 2.70 -20.85 0.43
CA LYS A 59 1.42 -20.40 -0.15
C LYS A 59 1.57 -19.61 -1.45
N ILE A 60 2.77 -19.13 -1.73
CA ILE A 60 3.11 -18.37 -2.95
C ILE A 60 4.28 -19.03 -3.65
N SER A 61 4.32 -18.93 -4.98
CA SER A 61 5.40 -19.50 -5.81
C SER A 61 6.74 -18.79 -5.64
N VAL A 62 6.70 -17.52 -5.24
CA VAL A 62 7.81 -16.54 -5.28
C VAL A 62 8.29 -16.15 -3.88
N HIS A 63 8.26 -17.10 -2.94
CA HIS A 63 8.54 -16.83 -1.53
C HIS A 63 9.96 -16.33 -1.29
N ASN A 64 10.95 -16.90 -1.97
CA ASN A 64 12.35 -16.50 -1.84
C ASN A 64 12.58 -15.07 -2.35
N GLU A 65 11.98 -14.74 -3.50
CA GLU A 65 12.04 -13.42 -4.13
C GLU A 65 11.35 -12.38 -3.24
N LEU A 66 10.18 -12.71 -2.69
CA LEU A 66 9.52 -11.87 -1.69
C LEU A 66 10.43 -11.62 -0.50
N GLU A 67 11.03 -12.66 0.09
CA GLU A 67 11.88 -12.50 1.27
C GLU A 67 13.09 -11.60 0.99
N ALA A 68 13.73 -11.77 -0.17
CA ALA A 68 14.85 -10.94 -0.61
C ALA A 68 14.42 -9.48 -0.82
N ASN A 69 13.28 -9.25 -1.46
CA ASN A 69 12.84 -7.93 -1.92
C ASN A 69 11.87 -7.21 -0.97
N PHE A 70 11.44 -7.84 0.12
CA PHE A 70 10.38 -7.34 1.02
C PHE A 70 10.59 -5.89 1.45
N LYS A 71 11.81 -5.55 1.90
CA LYS A 71 12.12 -4.20 2.40
C LYS A 71 12.08 -3.15 1.28
N ALA A 72 12.50 -3.52 0.07
CA ALA A 72 12.46 -2.64 -1.09
C ALA A 72 11.00 -2.37 -1.52
N LEU A 73 10.20 -3.44 -1.66
CA LEU A 73 8.77 -3.34 -1.97
C LEU A 73 8.02 -2.55 -0.92
N SER A 74 8.30 -2.77 0.37
CA SER A 74 7.67 -2.03 1.47
C SER A 74 7.95 -0.53 1.39
N ARG A 75 9.20 -0.15 1.13
CA ARG A 75 9.57 1.26 0.95
C ARG A 75 8.92 1.86 -0.28
N ALA A 76 8.84 1.13 -1.39
CA ALA A 76 8.13 1.57 -2.58
C ALA A 76 6.66 1.85 -2.24
N LEU A 77 5.96 0.86 -1.69
CA LEU A 77 4.55 0.96 -1.32
C LEU A 77 4.26 2.12 -0.37
N VAL A 78 5.10 2.38 0.62
CA VAL A 78 4.88 3.50 1.56
C VAL A 78 5.25 4.85 0.95
N ASN A 79 6.34 4.92 0.18
CA ASN A 79 6.83 6.19 -0.36
C ASN A 79 5.98 6.73 -1.51
N VAL A 80 5.37 5.86 -2.33
CA VAL A 80 4.47 6.29 -3.42
C VAL A 80 3.32 7.14 -2.86
N GLY A 81 2.69 6.71 -1.76
CA GLY A 81 1.64 7.47 -1.08
C GLY A 81 2.15 8.76 -0.44
N GLY A 82 3.36 8.75 0.13
CA GLY A 82 3.96 9.94 0.75
C GLY A 82 4.36 11.05 -0.24
N LYS A 83 4.36 10.78 -1.55
CA LYS A 83 4.57 11.77 -2.62
C LYS A 83 3.28 12.45 -3.08
N LEU A 84 2.10 11.93 -2.70
CA LEU A 84 0.83 12.55 -3.04
C LEU A 84 0.66 13.84 -2.24
N THR A 85 0.96 14.97 -2.85
CA THR A 85 0.81 16.29 -2.25
C THR A 85 -0.30 17.11 -2.91
N HIS A 86 -0.52 16.87 -4.21
CA HIS A 86 -1.52 17.55 -5.03
C HIS A 86 -2.16 16.59 -6.04
N ALA A 87 -3.35 16.92 -6.54
CA ALA A 87 -4.06 16.14 -7.56
C ALA A 87 -3.28 15.93 -8.87
N ARG A 88 -2.35 16.84 -9.19
CA ARG A 88 -1.43 16.71 -10.34
C ARG A 88 -0.48 15.51 -10.20
N ASP A 89 -0.21 15.06 -8.97
CA ASP A 89 0.72 13.97 -8.67
C ASP A 89 0.09 12.60 -8.93
N VAL A 90 -1.22 12.53 -9.23
CA VAL A 90 -1.94 11.26 -9.40
C VAL A 90 -1.45 10.48 -10.63
N ARG A 91 -1.00 11.16 -11.69
CA ARG A 91 -0.41 10.48 -12.85
C ARG A 91 0.93 9.85 -12.48
N ASP A 92 1.81 10.63 -11.86
CA ASP A 92 3.14 10.18 -11.43
C ASP A 92 3.04 9.08 -10.37
N PHE A 93 1.99 9.11 -9.55
CA PHE A 93 1.64 8.05 -8.62
C PHE A 93 1.41 6.70 -9.30
N PHE A 94 0.64 6.66 -10.40
CA PHE A 94 0.43 5.41 -11.13
C PHE A 94 1.71 4.94 -11.82
N VAL A 95 2.51 5.85 -12.37
CA VAL A 95 3.83 5.52 -12.93
C VAL A 95 4.74 4.92 -11.86
N ASP A 96 4.81 5.54 -10.68
CA ASP A 96 5.58 5.02 -9.54
C ASP A 96 5.08 3.64 -9.08
N LEU A 97 3.76 3.37 -9.08
CA LEU A 97 3.25 2.03 -8.79
C LEU A 97 3.70 1.00 -9.83
N VAL A 98 3.72 1.36 -11.11
CA VAL A 98 4.19 0.47 -12.18
C VAL A 98 5.67 0.17 -11.98
N GLU A 99 6.50 1.21 -11.98
CA GLU A 99 7.97 1.07 -11.99
C GLU A 99 8.51 0.47 -10.68
N LYS A 100 7.94 0.85 -9.54
CA LYS A 100 8.53 0.50 -8.22
C LYS A 100 7.91 -0.74 -7.59
N VAL A 101 6.77 -1.23 -8.11
CA VAL A 101 6.06 -2.38 -7.54
C VAL A 101 5.72 -3.41 -8.62
N ILE A 102 4.98 -3.02 -9.66
CA ILE A 102 4.49 -3.98 -10.67
C ILE A 102 5.63 -4.60 -11.48
N GLU A 103 6.53 -3.79 -12.03
CA GLU A 103 7.66 -4.26 -12.83
C GLU A 103 8.58 -5.20 -12.04
N PRO A 104 9.02 -4.88 -10.80
CA PRO A 104 9.74 -5.82 -9.95
C PRO A 104 8.99 -7.15 -9.74
N CYS A 105 7.70 -7.10 -9.40
CA CYS A 105 6.90 -8.31 -9.23
C CYS A 105 6.81 -9.13 -10.53
N ARG A 106 6.67 -8.49 -11.71
CA ARG A 106 6.66 -9.19 -13.00
C ARG A 106 8.02 -9.80 -13.34
N SER A 107 9.11 -9.10 -13.04
CA SER A 107 10.48 -9.61 -13.21
C SER A 107 10.72 -10.87 -12.38
N ASP A 108 10.21 -10.87 -11.15
CA ASP A 108 10.26 -12.02 -10.22
C ASP A 108 9.17 -13.08 -10.52
N LYS A 109 8.41 -12.93 -11.62
CA LYS A 109 7.38 -13.86 -12.11
C LYS A 109 6.24 -14.12 -11.11
N TRP A 110 5.85 -13.09 -10.36
CA TRP A 110 4.70 -13.19 -9.47
C TRP A 110 3.43 -13.48 -10.27
N SER A 111 2.64 -14.45 -9.82
CA SER A 111 1.29 -14.61 -10.36
C SER A 111 0.37 -13.53 -9.78
N PRO A 112 -0.77 -13.21 -10.44
CA PRO A 112 -1.79 -12.35 -9.83
C PRO A 112 -2.32 -12.91 -8.49
N GLY A 113 -2.29 -14.24 -8.32
CA GLY A 113 -2.61 -14.90 -7.05
C GLY A 113 -1.59 -14.62 -5.95
N ASP A 114 -0.29 -14.70 -6.28
CA ASP A 114 0.79 -14.37 -5.35
C ASP A 114 0.70 -12.91 -4.89
N LEU A 115 0.50 -11.98 -5.84
CA LEU A 115 0.35 -10.55 -5.52
C LEU A 115 -0.84 -10.30 -4.60
N ARG A 116 -2.00 -10.95 -4.85
CA ARG A 116 -3.19 -10.82 -4.01
C ARG A 116 -2.98 -11.35 -2.59
N LEU A 117 -2.34 -12.51 -2.45
CA LEU A 117 -2.01 -13.08 -1.14
C LEU A 117 -1.02 -12.20 -0.39
N PHE A 118 0.02 -11.72 -1.08
CA PHE A 118 0.97 -10.77 -0.50
C PHE A 118 0.27 -9.51 0.00
N LEU A 119 -0.51 -8.82 -0.82
CA LEU A 119 -1.19 -7.58 -0.42
C LEU A 119 -2.13 -7.79 0.77
N THR A 120 -2.80 -8.94 0.82
CA THR A 120 -3.69 -9.29 1.94
C THR A 120 -2.91 -9.44 3.25
N HIS A 121 -1.85 -10.24 3.26
CA HIS A 121 -1.04 -10.47 4.46
C HIS A 121 -0.19 -9.24 4.84
N TYR A 122 0.33 -8.52 3.85
CA TYR A 122 1.06 -7.27 4.01
C TYR A 122 0.21 -6.20 4.69
N THR A 123 -1.05 -6.06 4.27
CA THR A 123 -2.00 -5.10 4.86
C THR A 123 -2.41 -5.48 6.28
N ALA A 124 -2.61 -6.77 6.57
CA ALA A 124 -3.08 -7.23 7.88
C ALA A 124 -1.99 -7.22 8.96
N ALA A 125 -0.73 -7.44 8.59
CA ALA A 125 0.36 -7.66 9.54
C ALA A 125 0.63 -6.50 10.52
N PRO A 126 0.53 -5.20 10.15
CA PRO A 126 0.74 -4.10 11.09
C PRO A 126 -0.20 -4.05 12.30
N ARG A 127 -1.34 -4.75 12.25
CA ARG A 127 -2.22 -4.94 13.43
C ARG A 127 -1.53 -5.67 14.58
N ASN A 128 -0.52 -6.48 14.27
CA ASN A 128 0.22 -7.29 15.24
C ASN A 128 1.61 -6.71 15.55
N LEU A 129 1.93 -5.49 15.08
CA LEU A 129 3.22 -4.84 15.34
C LEU A 129 3.14 -3.97 16.60
N PRO A 130 3.88 -4.30 17.66
CA PRO A 130 3.99 -3.41 18.82
C PRO A 130 4.58 -2.06 18.39
N GLY A 131 3.89 -0.96 18.74
CA GLY A 131 4.39 0.40 18.46
C GLY A 131 3.92 1.01 17.15
N PHE A 132 3.33 0.25 16.23
CA PHE A 132 2.62 0.84 15.10
C PHE A 132 1.27 1.38 15.58
N ARG A 133 0.98 2.68 15.37
CA ARG A 133 -0.23 3.37 15.91
C ARG A 133 -1.17 3.92 14.85
N HIS A 134 -0.93 3.61 13.57
CA HIS A 134 -1.65 4.19 12.43
C HIS A 134 -2.50 3.15 11.70
N GLN A 135 -3.11 2.20 12.42
CA GLN A 135 -3.86 1.05 11.84
C GLN A 135 -4.97 1.49 10.88
N ALA A 136 -5.85 2.40 11.33
CA ALA A 136 -6.99 2.83 10.52
C ALA A 136 -6.54 3.56 9.24
N LEU A 137 -5.50 4.39 9.35
CA LEU A 137 -4.92 5.09 8.20
C LEU A 137 -4.26 4.08 7.24
N TRP A 138 -3.50 3.13 7.76
CA TRP A 138 -2.85 2.08 6.99
C TRP A 138 -3.86 1.25 6.19
N GLU A 139 -4.96 0.83 6.82
CA GLU A 139 -5.99 0.03 6.16
C GLU A 139 -6.67 0.79 5.02
N ARG A 140 -7.01 2.07 5.23
CA ARG A 140 -7.58 2.93 4.18
C ARG A 140 -6.61 3.15 3.03
N TYR A 141 -5.35 3.40 3.35
CA TYR A 141 -4.28 3.57 2.37
C TYR A 141 -4.09 2.30 1.53
N MET A 142 -3.89 1.16 2.20
CA MET A 142 -3.63 -0.11 1.55
C MET A 142 -4.82 -0.65 0.78
N ALA A 143 -6.07 -0.35 1.17
CA ALA A 143 -7.24 -0.73 0.39
C ALA A 143 -7.19 -0.13 -1.03
N ALA A 144 -6.87 1.16 -1.14
CA ALA A 144 -6.74 1.84 -2.42
C ALA A 144 -5.51 1.38 -3.21
N ILE A 145 -4.34 1.26 -2.56
CA ILE A 145 -3.13 0.74 -3.21
C ILE A 145 -3.35 -0.67 -3.76
N SER A 146 -3.99 -1.54 -2.98
CA SER A 146 -4.27 -2.91 -3.40
C SER A 146 -5.24 -2.95 -4.58
N ALA A 147 -6.28 -2.11 -4.57
CA ALA A 147 -7.20 -2.01 -5.70
C ALA A 147 -6.50 -1.53 -6.98
N CYS A 148 -5.61 -0.53 -6.88
CA CYS A 148 -4.80 -0.06 -8.01
C CYS A 148 -3.89 -1.15 -8.54
N LEU A 149 -3.07 -1.75 -7.68
CA LEU A 149 -2.09 -2.76 -8.06
C LEU A 149 -2.77 -3.97 -8.68
N LEU A 150 -3.82 -4.51 -8.06
CA LEU A 150 -4.51 -5.67 -8.61
C LEU A 150 -5.13 -5.37 -9.97
N ARG A 151 -5.71 -4.18 -10.17
CA ARG A 151 -6.25 -3.79 -11.48
C ARG A 151 -5.15 -3.69 -12.55
N MET A 152 -4.06 -2.99 -12.24
CA MET A 152 -2.96 -2.72 -13.17
C MET A 152 -2.04 -3.93 -13.41
N TYR A 153 -2.11 -4.95 -12.55
CA TYR A 153 -1.35 -6.19 -12.70
C TYR A 153 -2.04 -7.20 -13.63
N HIS A 154 -3.37 -7.09 -13.76
CA HIS A 154 -4.18 -7.91 -14.65
C HIS A 154 -4.25 -7.36 -16.08
N ASP A 155 -4.10 -6.04 -16.25
CA ASP A 155 -3.79 -5.41 -17.55
C ASP A 155 -2.35 -5.78 -18.00
#